data_AF-R7XPP5-F1
#
_entry.id   AF-R7XPP5-F1
#
_cell.length_a   1.000
_cell.length_b   1.000
_cell.length_c   1.000
_cell.angle_alpha   90.00
_cell.angle_beta   90.00
_cell.angle_gamma   90.00
#
_symmetry.space_group_name_H-M   'P 1'
#
loop_
_entity.id
_entity.type
_entity.pdbx_description
1 polymer ?
#
loop_
_entity_poly.entity_id
_entity_poly.type
_entity_poly.pdbx_seq_one_letter_code
_entity_poly.pdbx_strand_id
1 'polypeptide(L)' 'MTTLKAYEVHFAAMDIRPAAITTKLERRSADAYDFAAHANPSTTHRHYDRRKVKRAAATE' A
#
# COMPACT_ATOMS: atom_id res chain seq x y z
N MET A 1 -24.43 26.95 13.16
CA MET A 1 -23.15 26.46 13.72
C MET A 1 -23.09 24.97 13.45
N THR A 2 -22.29 24.55 12.47
CA THR A 2 -22.19 23.14 12.06
C THR A 2 -21.01 22.52 12.80
N THR A 3 -21.29 21.62 13.74
CA THR A 3 -20.26 20.94 14.53
C THR A 3 -19.47 19.98 13.65
N LEU A 4 -18.20 20.28 13.38
CA LEU A 4 -17.27 19.36 12.73
C LEU A 4 -16.92 18.26 13.74
N LYS A 5 -17.37 17.03 13.47
CA LYS A 5 -16.99 15.85 14.25
C LYS A 5 -15.52 15.56 13.97
N ALA A 6 -14.64 15.75 14.94
CA ALA A 6 -13.24 15.37 14.82
C ALA A 6 -13.17 13.83 14.83
N TYR A 7 -12.76 13.25 13.70
CA TYR A 7 -12.43 11.83 13.63
C TYR A 7 -10.98 11.70 14.10
N GLU A 8 -10.78 11.12 15.27
CA GLU A 8 -9.44 10.84 15.78
C GLU A 8 -8.83 9.76 14.87
N VAL A 9 -7.83 10.14 14.06
CA VAL A 9 -7.14 9.22 13.17
C VAL A 9 -6.21 8.38 14.02
N HIS A 10 -6.71 7.27 14.54
CA HIS A 10 -5.89 6.34 15.28
C HIS A 10 -4.91 5.67 14.32
N PHE A 11 -3.64 6.07 14.39
CA PHE A 11 -2.55 5.32 13.76
C PHE A 11 -2.31 4.04 14.57
N ALA A 12 -2.71 2.91 14.03
CA ALA A 12 -2.34 1.61 14.57
C ALA A 12 -0.96 1.22 14.04
N ALA A 13 -0.18 0.45 14.81
CA ALA A 13 1.06 -0.16 14.30
C ALA A 13 0.79 -1.02 13.03
N MET A 14 -0.45 -1.48 12.87
CA MET A 14 -0.93 -2.15 11.67
C MET A 14 -0.96 -1.27 10.41
N ASP A 15 -0.92 0.05 10.52
CA ASP A 15 -0.92 0.97 9.37
C ASP A 15 0.48 1.19 8.80
N ILE A 16 1.52 1.04 9.63
CA ILE A 16 2.93 1.18 9.22
C ILE A 16 3.35 0.03 8.30
N ARG A 17 2.92 -1.20 8.62
CA ARG A 17 3.31 -2.41 7.87
C ARG A 17 2.88 -2.36 6.40
N PRO A 18 1.61 -2.07 6.05
CA PRO A 18 1.15 -1.87 4.68
C PRO A 18 1.96 -0.82 3.90
N ALA A 19 2.27 0.31 4.52
CA ALA A 19 3.06 1.37 3.89
C ALA A 19 4.48 0.88 3.58
N ALA A 20 5.13 0.21 4.53
CA ALA A 20 6.47 -0.35 4.35
C ALA A 20 6.53 -1.42 3.25
N ILE A 21 5.54 -2.33 3.19
CA ILE A 21 5.47 -3.34 2.12
C ILE A 21 5.29 -2.67 0.75
N THR A 22 4.42 -1.66 0.67
CA THR A 22 4.20 -0.88 -0.56
C THR A 22 5.50 -0.23 -1.04
N THR A 23 6.24 0.45 -0.15
CA THR A 23 7.52 1.09 -0.49
C THR A 23 8.58 0.08 -0.97
N LYS A 24 8.64 -1.11 -0.37
CA LYS A 24 9.56 -2.16 -0.83
C LYS A 24 9.22 -2.66 -2.24
N LEU A 25 7.93 -2.83 -2.54
CA LEU A 25 7.49 -3.23 -3.88
C LEU A 25 7.77 -2.14 -4.94
N GLU A 26 7.57 -0.86 -4.60
CA GLU A 26 7.90 0.28 -5.48
C GLU A 26 9.39 0.29 -5.84
N ARG A 27 10.26 0.08 -4.85
CA ARG A 27 11.71 0.02 -5.01
C ARG A 27 12.23 -1.28 -5.63
N ARG A 28 11.34 -2.24 -5.94
CA ARG A 28 11.70 -3.58 -6.42
C ARG A 28 12.71 -4.27 -5.48
N SER A 29 12.54 -4.08 -4.17
CA SER A 29 13.40 -4.70 -3.17
C SER A 29 13.35 -6.23 -3.29
N ALA A 30 14.51 -6.89 -3.29
CA ALA A 30 14.60 -8.33 -3.47
C ALA A 30 13.85 -9.12 -2.37
N ASP A 31 13.80 -8.55 -1.16
CA ASP A 31 13.18 -9.13 0.03
C ASP A 31 11.70 -8.75 0.24
N ALA A 32 11.07 -8.08 -0.73
CA ALA A 32 9.72 -7.51 -0.52
C ALA A 32 8.66 -8.57 -0.16
N TYR A 33 8.76 -9.77 -0.74
CA TYR A 33 7.82 -10.86 -0.48
C TYR A 33 8.10 -11.56 0.85
N ASP A 34 9.37 -11.76 1.19
CA ASP A 34 9.78 -12.35 2.47
C ASP A 34 9.41 -11.43 3.63
N PHE A 35 9.64 -10.11 3.47
CA PHE A 35 9.24 -9.10 4.44
C PHE A 35 7.73 -9.05 4.67
N ALA A 36 6.93 -9.28 3.62
CA ALA A 36 5.49 -9.34 3.75
C ALA A 36 5.01 -10.61 4.48
N ALA A 37 5.83 -11.67 4.51
CA ALA A 37 5.58 -12.92 5.21
C ALA A 37 4.22 -13.57 4.86
N HIS A 38 3.73 -13.36 3.64
CA HIS A 38 2.55 -14.06 3.14
C HIS A 38 2.95 -15.42 2.57
N ALA A 39 2.20 -16.47 2.93
CA ALA A 39 2.40 -17.80 2.36
C ALA A 39 2.25 -17.84 0.83
N ASN A 40 1.40 -16.97 0.27
CA ASN A 40 1.26 -16.80 -1.18
C ASN A 40 1.77 -15.40 -1.59
N PRO A 41 2.86 -15.29 -2.37
CA PRO A 41 3.38 -14.02 -2.89
C PRO A 41 2.34 -13.21 -3.70
N SER A 42 1.39 -13.88 -4.33
CA SER A 42 0.30 -13.25 -5.08
C SER A 42 -0.58 -12.38 -4.18
N THR A 43 -0.73 -12.75 -2.91
CA THR A 43 -1.47 -11.95 -1.91
C THR A 43 -0.74 -10.63 -1.68
N THR A 44 0.57 -10.66 -1.42
CA THR A 44 1.39 -9.44 -1.28
C THR A 44 1.26 -8.53 -2.50
N HIS A 45 1.40 -9.11 -3.68
CA HIS A 45 1.34 -8.37 -4.94
C HIS A 45 -0.03 -7.74 -5.18
N ARG A 46 -1.12 -8.47 -4.91
CA ARG A 46 -2.50 -7.97 -5.06
C ARG A 46 -2.82 -6.81 -4.11
N HIS A 47 -2.40 -6.91 -2.85
CA HIS A 47 -2.80 -5.95 -1.83
C HIS A 47 -1.94 -4.67 -1.82
N TYR A 48 -0.66 -4.78 -2.18
CA TYR A 48 0.30 -3.71 -1.96
C TYR A 48 0.98 -3.19 -3.23
N ASP A 49 0.91 -3.90 -4.36
CA ASP A 49 1.46 -3.34 -5.60
C ASP A 49 0.53 -2.27 -6.18
N ARG A 50 0.86 -1.01 -5.90
CA ARG A 50 0.12 0.16 -6.38
C ARG A 50 0.50 0.59 -7.81
N ARG A 51 1.44 -0.10 -8.46
CA ARG A 51 1.82 0.17 -9.87
C ARG A 51 0.71 -0.18 -10.88
N LYS A 52 -0.43 -0.70 -10.40
CA LYS A 52 -1.63 -0.95 -11.23
C LYS A 52 -2.43 0.31 -11.59
N VAL A 53 -2.04 1.52 -11.18
CA VAL A 53 -2.86 2.72 -11.41
C VAL A 53 -2.37 3.60 -12.58
N LYS A 54 -3.19 3.56 -13.65
CA LYS A 54 -3.42 4.49 -14.78
C LYS A 54 -2.21 5.07 -15.53
N ARG A 55 -1.87 4.43 -16.66
CA ARG A 55 -1.44 5.21 -17.84
C ARG A 55 -2.66 5.99 -18.33
N ALA A 56 -2.60 7.32 -18.36
CA ALA A 56 -3.45 8.04 -19.28
C ALA A 56 -3.11 7.54 -20.69
N ALA A 57 -4.11 7.12 -21.47
CA ALA A 57 -3.90 6.97 -22.90
C ALA A 57 -3.41 8.33 -23.42
N ALA A 58 -2.33 8.34 -24.18
CA ALA A 58 -1.96 9.57 -24.89
C ALA A 58 -3.16 9.91 -25.78
N THR A 59 -3.82 11.04 -25.50
CA THR A 59 -4.79 11.59 -26.44
C THR A 59 -3.97 12.06 -27.65
N GLU A 60 -4.28 11.51 -28.82
CA GLU A 60 -3.72 11.91 -30.12
C GLU A 60 -4.11 13.36 -30.47
#